data_AF-F9Q9D6-F1
#
_entry.id   AF-F9Q9D6-F1
#
_cell.length_a   1.000
_cell.length_b   1.000
_cell.length_c   1.000
_cell.angle_alpha   90.00
_cell.angle_beta   90.00
_cell.angle_gamma   90.00
#
_symmetry.space_group_name_H-M   'P 1'
#
loop_
_entity.id
_entity.type
_entity.pdbx_description
1 polymer ?
#
loop_
_entity_poly.entity_id
_entity_poly.type
_entity_poly.pdbx_seq_one_letter_code
_entity_poly.pdbx_strand_id
1 'polypeptide(L)'
;MPHYALTIGVATLLDAEEVMILATGHQKALAVQAAVEGPINHLWTVSALQMHRHFMLVCDEAALQELKVKTVNYFTNLEKHAIHSVL
;
A
#
# COMPACT_ATOMS: atom_id res chain seq x y z
N MET A 1 -20.10 15.85 9.54
CA MET A 1 -19.13 15.62 8.45
C MET A 1 -19.62 16.34 7.20
N PRO A 2 -18.77 17.03 6.42
CA PRO A 2 -19.15 17.59 5.12
C PRO A 2 -19.54 16.49 4.12
N HIS A 3 -20.52 16.77 3.25
CA HIS A 3 -21.02 15.80 2.26
C HIS A 3 -20.15 15.70 0.99
N TYR A 4 -19.30 16.69 0.74
CA TYR A 4 -18.48 16.78 -0.47
C TYR A 4 -17.04 17.18 -0.14
N ALA A 5 -16.10 16.70 -0.95
CA ALA A 5 -14.69 17.03 -0.86
C ALA A 5 -14.12 17.22 -2.28
N LEU A 6 -13.14 18.10 -2.41
CA LEU A 6 -12.29 18.18 -3.59
C LEU A 6 -11.11 17.23 -3.39
N THR A 7 -10.84 16.35 -4.35
CA THR A 7 -9.75 15.38 -4.31
C THR A 7 -9.06 15.34 -5.66
N ILE A 8 -7.78 15.00 -5.65
CA ILE A 8 -7.09 14.60 -6.88
C ILE A 8 -7.66 13.27 -7.40
N GLY A 9 -7.57 13.06 -8.71
CA GLY A 9 -7.92 11.79 -9.33
C GLY A 9 -6.82 10.74 -9.16
N VAL A 10 -7.18 9.47 -9.36
CA VAL A 10 -6.21 8.35 -9.32
C VAL A 10 -5.14 8.52 -10.39
N ALA A 11 -5.50 8.97 -11.61
CA ALA A 11 -4.53 9.22 -12.67
C ALA A 11 -3.49 10.27 -12.26
N THR A 12 -3.93 11.38 -11.65
CA THR A 12 -3.03 12.43 -11.16
C THR A 12 -2.06 11.90 -10.08
N LEU A 13 -2.51 10.96 -9.26
CA LEU A 13 -1.65 10.29 -8.28
C LEU A 13 -0.62 9.38 -8.96
N LEU A 14 -0.99 8.71 -10.06
CA LEU A 14 -0.09 7.87 -10.86
C LEU A 14 0.89 8.66 -11.74
N ASP A 15 0.64 9.95 -11.97
CA ASP A 15 1.56 10.84 -12.70
C ASP A 15 2.73 11.35 -11.82
N ALA A 16 2.74 11.03 -10.52
CA ALA A 16 3.83 11.39 -9.62
C ALA A 16 5.13 10.67 -9.97
N GLU A 17 6.28 11.23 -9.60
CA GLU A 17 7.57 10.55 -9.78
C GLU A 17 7.70 9.35 -8.84
N GLU A 18 7.30 9.53 -7.59
CA GLU A 18 7.27 8.50 -6.56
C GLU A 18 6.00 8.63 -5.71
N VAL A 19 5.45 7.50 -5.28
CA VAL A 19 4.28 7.45 -4.40
C VAL A 19 4.60 6.61 -3.17
N MET A 20 4.36 7.19 -1.99
CA MET A 20 4.46 6.50 -0.70
C MET A 20 3.12 6.50 0.02
N ILE A 21 2.66 5.32 0.44
CA ILE A 21 1.45 5.16 1.26
C ILE A 21 1.83 4.63 2.63
N LEU A 22 1.21 5.20 3.66
CA LEU A 22 1.28 4.71 5.04
C LEU A 22 -0.01 3.96 5.39
N ALA A 23 0.11 2.74 5.89
CA ALA A 23 -1.03 1.93 6.35
C ALA A 23 -0.77 1.42 7.76
N THR A 24 -1.59 1.86 8.72
CA THR A 24 -1.46 1.47 10.12
C THR A 24 -2.77 0.94 10.69
N GLY A 25 -2.66 -0.08 11.54
CA GLY A 25 -3.75 -0.71 12.25
C GLY A 25 -4.52 -1.76 11.43
N HIS A 26 -5.18 -2.67 12.17
CA HIS A 26 -5.96 -3.77 11.60
C HIS A 26 -7.06 -3.32 10.63
N GLN A 27 -7.62 -2.12 10.82
CA GLN A 27 -8.66 -1.57 9.94
C GLN A 27 -8.19 -1.40 8.49
N LYS A 28 -6.88 -1.39 8.24
CA LYS A 28 -6.29 -1.25 6.90
C LYS A 28 -5.87 -2.59 6.29
N ALA A 29 -5.96 -3.70 7.01
CA ALA A 29 -5.39 -4.98 6.57
C ALA A 29 -5.99 -5.49 5.26
N LEU A 30 -7.31 -5.40 5.08
CA LEU A 30 -7.97 -5.76 3.83
C LEU A 30 -7.55 -4.86 2.65
N ALA A 31 -7.35 -3.56 2.90
CA ALA A 31 -6.92 -2.64 1.86
C ALA A 31 -5.47 -2.93 1.43
N VAL A 32 -4.59 -3.26 2.39
CA VAL A 32 -3.21 -3.69 2.12
C VAL A 32 -3.20 -4.98 1.33
N GLN A 33 -4.04 -5.96 1.69
CA GLN A 33 -4.19 -7.20 0.94
C GLN A 33 -4.64 -6.96 -0.50
N ALA A 34 -5.63 -6.09 -0.71
CA ALA A 34 -6.10 -5.75 -2.05
C ALA A 34 -5.03 -5.01 -2.87
N ALA A 35 -4.22 -4.16 -2.23
CA ALA A 35 -3.14 -3.42 -2.87
C ALA A 35 -1.99 -4.34 -3.34
N VAL A 36 -1.64 -5.36 -2.54
CA VAL A 36 -0.44 -6.18 -2.75
C VAL A 36 -0.75 -7.52 -3.44
N GLU A 37 -1.81 -8.21 -3.04
CA GLU A 37 -2.16 -9.55 -3.54
C GLU A 37 -3.39 -9.58 -4.44
N GLY A 38 -4.21 -8.52 -4.42
CA GLY A 38 -5.43 -8.41 -5.20
C GLY A 38 -5.20 -8.00 -6.66
N PRO A 39 -6.18 -8.26 -7.56
CA PRO A 39 -6.13 -7.74 -8.92
C PRO A 39 -6.40 -6.23 -8.96
N ILE A 40 -5.87 -5.55 -9.96
CA ILE A 40 -6.18 -4.14 -10.23
C ILE A 40 -7.68 -3.98 -10.50
N ASN A 41 -8.37 -3.17 -9.70
CA ASN A 41 -9.79 -2.90 -9.85
C ASN A 41 -10.21 -1.54 -9.25
N HIS A 42 -11.40 -1.07 -9.61
CA HIS A 42 -11.91 0.25 -9.21
C HIS A 42 -12.59 0.30 -7.84
N LEU A 43 -12.92 -0.85 -7.23
CA LEU A 43 -13.44 -0.90 -5.86
C LEU A 43 -12.31 -0.65 -4.85
N TRP A 44 -11.11 -1.12 -5.18
CA TRP A 44 -9.88 -0.92 -4.41
C TRP A 44 -8.90 -0.07 -5.21
N THR A 45 -9.15 1.24 -5.29
CA THR A 45 -8.34 2.16 -6.12
C THR A 45 -6.84 2.15 -5.79
N VAL A 46 -6.46 1.79 -4.57
CA VAL A 46 -5.05 1.57 -4.17
C VAL A 46 -4.35 0.50 -5.02
N SER A 47 -5.09 -0.49 -5.56
CA SER A 47 -4.54 -1.52 -6.45
C SER A 47 -3.99 -0.95 -7.76
N ALA A 48 -4.43 0.25 -8.18
CA ALA A 48 -3.88 0.94 -9.35
C ALA A 48 -2.37 1.24 -9.21
N LEU A 49 -1.85 1.32 -7.99
CA LEU A 49 -0.43 1.55 -7.72
C LEU A 49 0.48 0.39 -8.12
N GLN A 50 -0.07 -0.79 -8.38
CA GLN A 50 0.68 -1.88 -9.01
C GLN A 50 1.20 -1.50 -10.41
N MET A 51 0.60 -0.50 -11.07
CA MET A 51 1.07 0.03 -12.35
C MET A 51 2.12 1.14 -12.20
N HIS A 52 2.32 1.67 -10.99
CA HIS A 52 3.22 2.77 -10.75
C HIS A 52 4.66 2.26 -10.63
N ARG A 53 5.59 2.87 -11.38
CA ARG A 53 6.99 2.40 -11.45
C ARG A 53 7.72 2.50 -10.10
N HIS A 54 7.41 3.55 -9.32
CA HIS A 54 8.06 3.85 -8.05
C HIS A 54 7.02 3.99 -6.95
N PHE A 55 6.52 2.86 -6.45
CA PHE A 55 5.54 2.80 -5.37
C PHE A 55 6.12 2.14 -4.13
N MET A 56 5.92 2.76 -2.97
CA MET A 56 6.29 2.24 -1.65
C MET A 56 5.06 2.19 -0.73
N LEU A 57 4.89 1.05 -0.06
CA LEU A 57 3.86 0.87 0.97
C LEU A 57 4.54 0.59 2.31
N VAL A 58 4.36 1.50 3.26
CA VAL A 58 4.89 1.38 4.61
C VAL A 58 3.76 0.96 5.54
N CYS A 59 3.92 -0.21 6.17
CA CYS A 59 2.90 -0.82 7.02
C CYS A 59 3.42 -1.08 8.43
N ASP A 60 2.53 -0.98 9.42
CA ASP A 60 2.74 -1.62 10.72
C ASP A 60 2.34 -3.11 10.69
N GLU A 61 2.70 -3.87 11.74
CA GLU A 61 2.39 -5.30 11.81
C GLU A 61 0.88 -5.61 11.80
N ALA A 62 0.07 -4.69 12.36
CA ALA A 62 -1.37 -4.86 12.44
C ALA A 62 -2.05 -4.75 11.06
N ALA A 63 -1.51 -3.93 10.15
CA ALA A 63 -1.99 -3.80 8.78
C ALA A 63 -1.57 -4.98 7.87
N LEU A 64 -0.69 -5.87 8.33
CA LEU A 64 -0.22 -7.03 7.54
C LEU A 64 -1.06 -8.31 7.75
N GLN A 65 -2.04 -8.30 8.67
CA GLN A 65 -2.70 -9.54 9.13
C GLN A 65 -3.49 -10.31 8.07
N GLU A 66 -3.91 -9.65 6.99
CA GLU A 66 -4.66 -10.28 5.90
C GLU A 66 -3.75 -10.73 4.74
N LEU A 67 -2.44 -10.46 4.83
CA LEU A 67 -1.46 -10.94 3.85
C LEU A 67 -1.09 -12.40 4.12
N LYS A 68 -0.73 -13.12 3.06
CA LYS A 68 -0.15 -14.45 3.22
C LYS A 68 1.23 -14.31 3.88
N VAL A 69 1.55 -15.22 4.79
CA VAL A 69 2.86 -15.29 5.47
C VAL A 69 4.03 -15.25 4.47
N LYS A 70 3.91 -15.94 3.33
CA LYS A 70 4.93 -15.92 2.27
C LYS A 70 5.17 -14.53 1.66
N THR A 71 4.12 -13.71 1.55
CA THR A 71 4.16 -12.36 0.99
C THR A 71 4.88 -11.43 1.95
N VAL A 72 4.53 -11.47 3.23
CA VAL A 72 5.22 -10.72 4.29
C VAL A 72 6.70 -11.10 4.31
N ASN A 73 7.01 -12.40 4.38
CA ASN A 73 8.38 -12.88 4.37
C ASN A 73 9.16 -12.45 3.13
N TYR A 74 8.54 -12.43 1.95
CA TYR A 74 9.19 -11.98 0.72
C TYR A 74 9.68 -10.53 0.84
N PHE A 75 8.79 -9.60 1.22
CA PHE A 75 9.14 -8.18 1.32
C PHE A 75 10.04 -7.87 2.52
N THR A 76 9.83 -8.50 3.67
CA THR A 76 10.74 -8.35 4.81
C THR A 76 12.16 -8.83 4.47
N ASN A 77 12.29 -9.89 3.67
CA ASN A 77 13.60 -10.36 3.23
C ASN A 77 14.26 -9.42 2.21
N LEU A 78 13.47 -8.84 1.31
CA LEU A 78 13.93 -7.89 0.31
C LEU A 78 14.43 -6.59 0.97
N GLU A 79 13.71 -6.10 1.97
CA GLU A 79 13.96 -4.81 2.63
C GLU A 79 14.78 -4.91 3.93
N LYS A 80 15.46 -6.05 4.20
CA LYS A 80 16.19 -6.26 5.46
C LYS A 80 17.12 -5.09 5.84
N HIS A 81 17.87 -4.59 4.87
CA HIS A 81 18.82 -3.50 5.10
C HIS A 81 18.12 -2.17 5.37
N ALA A 82 17.04 -1.87 4.63
CA ALA A 82 16.27 -0.65 4.80
C ALA A 82 15.57 -0.63 6.17
N ILE A 83 14.92 -1.72 6.55
CA ILE A 83 14.19 -1.83 7.83
C ILE A 83 15.15 -1.71 9.02
N HIS A 84 16.31 -2.40 8.98
CA HIS A 84 17.29 -2.34 10.08
C HIS A 84 17.97 -0.97 10.17
N SER A 85 17.99 -0.15 9.12
CA SER A 85 18.60 1.18 9.19
C SER A 85 17.80 2.19 10.02
N VAL A 86 16.54 1.87 10.36
CA VAL A 86 15.60 2.77 11.06
C VAL A 86 15.38 2.36 12.52
N LEU A 87 15.87 1.19 12.94
CA LEU A 87 15.84 0.67 14.32
C LEU A 87 17.23 0.76 14.96
#